data_AF-D8PTV8-F1
#
_entry.id   AF-D8PTV8-F1
#
_cell.length_a   1.000
_cell.length_b   1.000
_cell.length_c   1.000
_cell.angle_alpha   90.00
_cell.angle_beta   90.00
_cell.angle_gamma   90.00
#
_symmetry.space_group_name_H-M   'P 1'
#
loop_
_entity.id
_entity.type
_entity.pdbx_description
1 polymer ?
#
loop_
_entity_poly.entity_id
_entity_poly.type
_entity_poly.pdbx_seq_one_letter_code
_entity_poly.pdbx_strand_id
1 'polypeptide(L)'
;MALVAPLPGAYAVVTLDPITTLRLVGVCDDPIAEEERRQMVCGKYIACITKPRNDFDMLFSHCAFDIDFVVQGLLPDDPATFYHHSMSVPIAPNTFHPTGRRSTKALPPLPWNDCYHTFPFHLEGRCAITRSKDTPQSCLSTDEASILCGFMRTDDDHVFDQEEARKNGTPVSVSPIPEVYSDVQMMIKFADELPPTTTPWWHEIIKVTALQDEHLDPLADAPQGTRVTEQVEFSPPSEELSPFLRFTYDLSSFESPPHPSGFLEELKELRGIYQRHLDRRHNEVIDHIEQAKAIDETHMAELKAKGLRVEGQQKPRGPRRLTRHYVDLVACLRSSSAL
;
A
#
# COMPACT_ATOMS: atom_id res chain seq x y z
N MET A 1 19.03 -3.67 -22.45
CA MET A 1 19.26 -4.32 -21.13
C MET A 1 17.97 -4.32 -20.33
N ALA A 2 17.83 -5.22 -19.36
CA ALA A 2 16.66 -5.25 -18.48
C ALA A 2 16.95 -4.53 -17.16
N LEU A 3 16.04 -3.65 -16.74
CA LEU A 3 16.07 -2.93 -15.46
C LEU A 3 15.23 -3.68 -14.42
N VAL A 4 15.52 -3.44 -13.14
CA VAL A 4 14.64 -3.85 -12.05
C VAL A 4 13.42 -2.93 -12.07
N ALA A 5 12.23 -3.52 -12.18
CA ALA A 5 10.95 -2.83 -12.27
C ALA A 5 10.04 -3.25 -11.09
N PRO A 6 9.15 -2.36 -10.61
CA PRO A 6 8.96 -1.00 -11.10
C PRO A 6 10.12 -0.08 -10.67
N LEU A 7 10.49 0.84 -11.57
CA LEU A 7 11.41 1.93 -11.31
C LEU A 7 10.74 2.98 -10.41
N PRO A 8 11.39 3.40 -9.31
CA PRO A 8 10.96 4.53 -8.50
C PRO A 8 10.79 5.82 -9.32
N GLY A 9 9.78 6.61 -9.00
CA GLY A 9 9.36 7.81 -9.73
C GLY A 9 8.65 7.54 -11.05
N ALA A 10 8.42 6.28 -11.45
CA ALA A 10 7.88 5.99 -12.77
C ALA A 10 6.37 6.14 -12.87
N TYR A 11 5.91 6.81 -13.91
CA TYR A 11 4.49 6.81 -14.26
C TYR A 11 4.14 5.52 -15.00
N ALA A 12 3.10 4.85 -14.52
CA ALA A 12 2.65 3.58 -15.05
C ALA A 12 1.12 3.51 -15.06
N VAL A 13 0.60 2.65 -15.93
CA VAL A 13 -0.77 2.17 -15.82
C VAL A 13 -0.80 1.10 -14.74
N VAL A 14 -1.62 1.30 -13.72
CA VAL A 14 -1.79 0.38 -12.60
C VAL A 14 -3.18 -0.26 -12.62
N THR A 15 -3.26 -1.52 -12.19
CA THR A 15 -4.50 -2.28 -12.04
C THR A 15 -4.43 -3.11 -10.77
N LEU A 16 -5.51 -3.12 -9.99
CA LEU A 16 -5.63 -3.95 -8.81
C LEU A 16 -5.58 -5.44 -9.19
N ASP A 17 -4.79 -6.22 -8.45
CA ASP A 17 -4.78 -7.68 -8.53
C ASP A 17 -5.46 -8.25 -7.28
N PRO A 18 -6.79 -8.43 -7.31
CA PRO A 18 -7.53 -8.90 -6.14
C PRO A 18 -7.13 -10.34 -5.76
N ILE A 19 -6.66 -11.13 -6.74
CA ILE A 19 -6.23 -12.52 -6.56
C ILE A 19 -4.97 -12.56 -5.71
N THR A 20 -3.94 -11.85 -6.14
CA THR A 20 -2.65 -11.84 -5.44
C THR A 20 -2.80 -11.15 -4.10
N THR A 21 -3.58 -10.07 -4.01
CA THR A 21 -3.85 -9.35 -2.76
C THR A 21 -4.45 -10.28 -1.69
N LEU A 22 -5.55 -10.97 -2.01
CA LEU A 22 -6.23 -11.87 -1.07
C LEU A 22 -5.38 -13.09 -0.68
N ARG A 23 -4.59 -13.61 -1.62
CA ARG A 23 -3.65 -14.70 -1.33
C ARG A 23 -2.58 -14.30 -0.33
N LEU A 24 -2.04 -13.08 -0.44
CA LEU A 24 -1.01 -12.58 0.48
C LEU A 24 -1.51 -12.44 1.92
N VAL A 25 -2.81 -12.20 2.11
CA VAL A 25 -3.45 -12.16 3.44
C VAL A 25 -4.06 -13.52 3.86
N GLY A 26 -3.73 -14.60 3.17
CA GLY A 26 -4.08 -15.97 3.57
C GLY A 26 -5.47 -16.46 3.15
N VAL A 27 -6.16 -15.74 2.26
CA VAL A 27 -7.43 -16.20 1.68
C VAL A 27 -7.14 -17.12 0.50
N CYS A 28 -6.82 -18.38 0.79
CA CYS A 28 -6.49 -19.40 -0.22
C CYS A 28 -7.55 -20.51 -0.36
N ASP A 29 -8.35 -20.76 0.69
CA ASP A 29 -9.23 -21.94 0.79
C ASP A 29 -10.71 -21.57 0.98
N ASP A 30 -11.13 -20.39 0.52
CA ASP A 30 -12.52 -19.95 0.59
C ASP A 30 -13.14 -19.91 -0.82
N PRO A 31 -13.99 -20.89 -1.19
CA PRO A 31 -14.60 -20.96 -2.52
C PRO A 31 -15.57 -19.81 -2.80
N ILE A 32 -16.13 -19.17 -1.76
CA ILE A 32 -17.01 -18.01 -1.91
C ILE A 32 -16.16 -16.78 -2.23
N ALA A 33 -15.10 -16.54 -1.45
CA ALA A 33 -14.17 -15.45 -1.73
C ALA A 33 -13.47 -15.63 -3.09
N GLU A 34 -13.20 -16.88 -3.48
CA GLU A 34 -12.68 -17.25 -4.80
C GLU A 34 -13.59 -16.85 -5.96
N GLU A 35 -14.89 -17.03 -5.80
CA GLU A 35 -15.86 -16.67 -6.83
C GLU A 35 -16.07 -15.15 -6.86
N GLU A 36 -16.25 -14.52 -5.70
CA GLU A 36 -16.40 -13.05 -5.59
C GLU A 36 -15.20 -12.34 -6.25
N ARG A 37 -13.97 -12.78 -5.96
CA ARG A 37 -12.75 -12.17 -6.55
C ARG A 37 -12.62 -12.37 -8.05
N ARG A 38 -13.23 -13.42 -8.63
CA ARG A 38 -13.23 -13.65 -10.10
C ARG A 38 -14.23 -12.76 -10.81
N GLN A 39 -15.26 -12.32 -10.11
CA GLN A 39 -16.31 -11.46 -10.64
C GLN A 39 -15.92 -9.97 -10.56
N MET A 40 -14.96 -9.61 -9.71
CA MET A 40 -14.41 -8.26 -9.64
C MET A 40 -13.86 -7.82 -11.00
N VAL A 41 -14.35 -6.67 -11.46
CA VAL A 41 -13.85 -6.01 -12.67
C VAL A 41 -12.94 -4.87 -12.25
N CYS A 42 -11.63 -5.07 -12.36
CA CYS A 42 -10.65 -4.06 -12.02
C CYS A 42 -10.34 -3.17 -13.24
N GLY A 43 -10.37 -1.87 -13.02
CA GLY A 43 -10.04 -0.84 -13.96
C GLY A 43 -8.53 -0.69 -14.16
N LYS A 44 -8.20 0.30 -14.99
CA LYS A 44 -6.83 0.71 -15.24
C LYS A 44 -6.72 2.20 -14.93
N TYR A 45 -5.67 2.58 -14.23
CA TYR A 45 -5.48 3.93 -13.73
C TYR A 45 -4.05 4.37 -13.98
N ILE A 46 -3.80 5.68 -13.95
CA ILE A 46 -2.45 6.22 -14.08
C ILE A 46 -1.94 6.59 -12.70
N ALA A 47 -0.75 6.12 -12.34
CA ALA A 47 -0.11 6.49 -11.09
C ALA A 47 1.41 6.63 -11.25
N CYS A 48 2.02 7.44 -10.40
CA CYS A 48 3.45 7.47 -10.16
C CYS A 48 3.79 6.48 -9.05
N ILE A 49 4.74 5.58 -9.31
CA ILE A 49 5.29 4.65 -8.32
C ILE A 49 6.51 5.32 -7.71
N THR A 50 6.38 6.06 -6.61
CA THR A 50 7.39 7.03 -6.18
C THR A 50 8.61 6.40 -5.52
N LYS A 51 8.48 5.83 -4.33
CA LYS A 51 9.60 5.20 -3.62
C LYS A 51 9.19 3.89 -2.96
N PRO A 52 10.12 2.92 -2.84
CA PRO A 52 9.89 1.78 -1.98
C PRO A 52 9.75 2.26 -0.53
N ARG A 53 8.83 1.68 0.23
CA ARG A 53 8.65 2.02 1.66
C ARG A 53 9.86 1.59 2.49
N ASN A 54 10.52 0.53 2.05
CA ASN A 54 11.74 0.00 2.63
C ASN A 54 12.70 -0.39 1.50
N ASP A 55 13.89 0.19 1.45
CA ASP A 55 14.88 -0.12 0.41
C ASP A 55 15.26 -1.61 0.40
N PHE A 56 15.17 -2.29 1.55
CA PHE A 56 15.40 -3.73 1.63
C PHE A 56 14.31 -4.56 0.96
N ASP A 57 13.10 -4.01 0.79
CA ASP A 57 11.99 -4.74 0.18
C ASP A 57 12.27 -5.06 -1.30
N MET A 58 13.14 -4.27 -1.94
CA MET A 58 13.61 -4.49 -3.32
C MET A 58 14.43 -5.78 -3.49
N LEU A 59 14.87 -6.42 -2.40
CA LEU A 59 15.55 -7.72 -2.43
C LEU A 59 14.59 -8.91 -2.52
N PHE A 60 13.29 -8.69 -2.34
CA PHE A 60 12.27 -9.74 -2.39
C PHE A 60 11.52 -9.73 -3.73
N SER A 61 10.67 -10.73 -3.93
CA SER A 61 9.85 -10.87 -5.14
C SER A 61 8.75 -9.82 -5.29
N HIS A 62 8.43 -9.10 -4.21
CA HIS A 62 7.49 -7.99 -4.21
C HIS A 62 7.94 -6.91 -3.23
N CYS A 63 7.63 -5.66 -3.53
CA CYS A 63 7.98 -4.51 -2.70
C CYS A 63 6.75 -3.61 -2.53
N ALA A 64 6.59 -3.02 -1.35
CA ALA A 64 5.61 -1.97 -1.12
C ALA A 64 6.16 -0.63 -1.60
N PHE A 65 5.34 0.12 -2.29
CA PHE A 65 5.64 1.45 -2.82
C PHE A 65 4.55 2.43 -2.41
N ASP A 66 4.95 3.69 -2.32
CA ASP A 66 4.02 4.81 -2.35
C ASP A 66 3.50 4.96 -3.80
N ILE A 67 2.18 5.03 -3.95
CA ILE A 67 1.47 5.10 -5.23
C ILE A 67 0.64 6.38 -5.26
N ASP A 68 1.03 7.28 -6.15
CA ASP A 68 0.41 8.59 -6.31
C ASP A 68 -0.37 8.64 -7.61
N PHE A 69 -1.70 8.55 -7.52
CA PHE A 69 -2.54 8.54 -8.72
C PHE A 69 -2.60 9.92 -9.39
N VAL A 70 -2.64 9.90 -10.72
CA VAL A 70 -2.74 11.11 -11.54
C VAL A 70 -4.21 11.46 -11.76
N VAL A 71 -4.55 12.70 -11.44
CA VAL A 71 -5.87 13.30 -11.70
C VAL A 71 -5.72 14.38 -12.75
N GLN A 72 -6.69 14.49 -13.65
CA GLN A 72 -6.80 15.62 -14.56
C GLN A 72 -7.78 16.66 -14.02
N GLY A 73 -7.34 17.91 -13.96
CA GLY A 73 -8.06 19.00 -13.33
C GLY A 73 -7.86 19.07 -11.82
N LEU A 74 -8.11 20.25 -11.27
CA LEU A 74 -8.07 20.48 -9.84
C LEU A 74 -9.38 20.03 -9.19
N LEU A 75 -9.30 19.17 -8.18
CA LEU A 75 -10.48 18.69 -7.46
C LEU A 75 -11.05 19.81 -6.57
N PRO A 76 -12.39 19.85 -6.39
CA PRO A 76 -13.02 20.76 -5.43
C PRO A 76 -12.66 20.38 -4.00
N ASP A 77 -12.68 21.36 -3.09
CA ASP A 77 -12.52 21.12 -1.66
C ASP A 77 -13.61 20.17 -1.13
N ASP A 78 -13.23 19.29 -0.21
CA ASP A 78 -14.16 18.41 0.49
C ASP A 78 -13.96 18.50 2.01
N PRO A 79 -14.76 19.35 2.69
CA PRO A 79 -14.68 19.51 4.14
C PRO A 79 -14.97 18.22 4.93
N ALA A 80 -15.64 17.22 4.34
CA ALA A 80 -15.96 15.99 5.05
C ALA A 80 -14.72 15.10 5.26
N THR A 81 -13.78 15.17 4.32
CA THR A 81 -12.51 14.44 4.31
C THR A 81 -11.30 15.33 4.67
N PHE A 82 -11.56 16.59 5.04
CA PHE A 82 -10.53 17.62 5.27
C PHE A 82 -9.65 17.88 4.04
N TYR A 83 -10.10 17.47 2.86
CA TYR A 83 -9.38 17.73 1.62
C TYR A 83 -9.58 19.18 1.18
N HIS A 84 -8.48 19.83 0.82
CA HIS A 84 -8.45 21.14 0.20
C HIS A 84 -7.61 21.08 -1.08
N HIS A 85 -7.99 21.83 -2.11
CA HIS A 85 -7.28 21.82 -3.40
C HIS A 85 -5.80 22.23 -3.32
N SER A 86 -5.40 22.94 -2.27
CA SER A 86 -3.99 23.20 -1.90
C SER A 86 -3.15 21.91 -1.75
N MET A 87 -3.81 20.80 -1.41
CA MET A 87 -3.24 19.45 -1.23
C MET A 87 -3.07 18.72 -2.57
N SER A 88 -3.20 19.44 -3.68
CA SER A 88 -2.83 18.98 -5.02
C SER A 88 -1.45 19.51 -5.39
N VAL A 89 -0.64 18.65 -6.02
CA VAL A 89 0.68 18.99 -6.56
C VAL A 89 0.59 18.95 -8.09
N PRO A 90 0.78 20.08 -8.79
CA PRO A 90 0.70 20.07 -10.25
C PRO A 90 1.87 19.27 -10.84
N ILE A 91 1.63 18.68 -12.01
CA ILE A 91 2.63 17.95 -12.79
C ILE A 91 2.96 18.77 -14.04
N ALA A 92 4.23 19.08 -14.25
CA ALA A 92 4.67 19.81 -15.44
C ALA A 92 4.19 19.10 -16.73
N PRO A 93 3.69 19.84 -17.75
CA PRO A 93 3.88 21.27 -17.96
C PRO A 93 2.89 22.19 -17.22
N ASN A 94 1.99 21.65 -16.39
CA ASN A 94 1.13 22.49 -15.58
C ASN A 94 1.94 23.19 -14.48
N THR A 95 2.03 24.52 -14.56
CA THR A 95 2.73 25.36 -13.57
C THR A 95 1.76 26.24 -12.78
N PHE A 96 0.46 26.18 -13.06
CA PHE A 96 -0.52 26.99 -12.38
C PHE A 96 -1.13 26.21 -11.22
N HIS A 97 -0.91 26.69 -10.00
CA HIS A 97 -1.64 26.25 -8.82
C HIS A 97 -2.20 27.48 -8.10
N PRO A 98 -3.49 27.52 -7.72
CA PRO A 98 -4.09 28.69 -7.05
C PRO A 98 -3.34 29.14 -5.79
N THR A 99 -2.72 28.19 -5.09
CA THR A 99 -1.95 28.44 -3.85
C THR A 99 -0.43 28.58 -4.06
N GLY A 100 0.04 28.55 -5.31
CA GLY A 100 1.47 28.66 -5.63
C GLY A 100 2.31 27.41 -5.34
N ARG A 101 1.69 26.24 -5.17
CA ARG A 101 2.42 24.97 -4.97
C ARG A 101 3.28 24.65 -6.20
N ARG A 102 4.55 24.28 -5.96
CA ARG A 102 5.52 23.96 -7.02
C ARG A 102 5.08 22.73 -7.82
N SER A 103 5.20 22.80 -9.14
CA SER A 103 4.99 21.65 -10.01
C SER A 103 6.12 20.64 -9.92
N THR A 104 5.77 19.35 -9.85
CA THR A 104 6.73 18.27 -10.05
C THR A 104 7.15 18.19 -11.52
N LYS A 105 8.42 17.86 -11.76
CA LYS A 105 9.01 17.84 -13.11
C LYS A 105 9.22 16.40 -13.57
N ALA A 106 8.27 15.89 -14.35
CA ALA A 106 8.42 14.61 -15.03
C ALA A 106 9.21 14.76 -16.34
N LEU A 107 10.08 13.80 -16.64
CA LEU A 107 10.88 13.78 -17.86
C LEU A 107 10.87 12.41 -18.52
N PRO A 108 10.40 12.27 -19.78
CA PRO A 108 9.62 13.25 -20.54
C PRO A 108 8.34 13.71 -19.81
N PRO A 109 7.76 14.88 -20.13
CA PRO A 109 6.47 15.28 -19.57
C PRO A 109 5.38 14.25 -19.85
N LEU A 110 4.34 14.24 -19.01
CA LEU A 110 3.15 13.42 -19.27
C LEU A 110 2.48 13.86 -20.60
N PRO A 111 1.82 12.94 -21.31
CA PRO A 111 1.16 13.25 -22.58
C PRO A 111 -0.11 14.10 -22.41
N TRP A 112 -0.60 14.27 -21.17
CA TRP A 112 -1.82 15.01 -20.86
C TRP A 112 -1.49 16.32 -20.14
N ASN A 113 -2.28 17.35 -20.42
CA ASN A 113 -2.20 18.64 -19.71
C ASN A 113 -3.04 18.63 -18.43
N ASP A 114 -2.80 19.64 -17.59
CA ASP A 114 -3.59 19.93 -16.39
C ASP A 114 -3.69 18.72 -15.44
N CYS A 115 -2.55 18.04 -15.23
CA CYS A 115 -2.44 16.88 -14.37
C CYS A 115 -1.91 17.26 -12.98
N TYR A 116 -2.41 16.56 -11.96
CA TYR A 116 -2.04 16.74 -10.56
C TYR A 116 -1.86 15.39 -9.88
N HIS A 117 -1.00 15.35 -8.87
CA HIS A 117 -1.07 14.38 -7.79
C HIS A 117 -1.93 14.97 -6.68
N THR A 118 -2.77 14.16 -6.04
CA THR A 118 -3.67 14.67 -5.00
C THR A 118 -3.67 13.72 -3.81
N PHE A 119 -3.55 14.26 -2.60
CA PHE A 119 -3.52 13.47 -1.37
C PHE A 119 -4.62 12.40 -1.24
N PRO A 120 -5.91 12.63 -1.59
CA PRO A 120 -6.96 11.61 -1.46
C PRO A 120 -6.72 10.34 -2.28
N PHE A 121 -5.81 10.39 -3.25
CA PHE A 121 -5.41 9.26 -4.09
C PHE A 121 -3.92 8.92 -3.93
N HIS A 122 -3.37 9.21 -2.76
CA HIS A 122 -2.09 8.68 -2.29
C HIS A 122 -2.36 7.40 -1.47
N LEU A 123 -1.69 6.30 -1.80
CA LEU A 123 -1.81 5.06 -1.03
C LEU A 123 -0.56 4.19 -1.13
N GLU A 124 -0.44 3.25 -0.21
CA GLU A 124 0.56 2.18 -0.30
C GLU A 124 0.04 1.02 -1.17
N GLY A 125 0.87 0.56 -2.12
CA GLY A 125 0.57 -0.62 -2.93
C GLY A 125 1.79 -1.52 -3.12
N ARG A 126 1.58 -2.82 -3.25
CA ARG A 126 2.63 -3.82 -3.50
C ARG A 126 2.74 -4.12 -4.98
N CYS A 127 3.95 -4.11 -5.52
CA CYS A 127 4.21 -4.53 -6.90
C CYS A 127 5.17 -5.72 -6.93
N ALA A 128 5.05 -6.56 -7.95
CA ALA A 128 6.06 -7.59 -8.23
C ALA A 128 7.37 -6.93 -8.66
N ILE A 129 8.49 -7.37 -8.07
CA ILE A 129 9.82 -6.97 -8.50
C ILE A 129 10.27 -7.91 -9.62
N THR A 130 10.48 -7.38 -10.82
CA THR A 130 10.86 -8.17 -11.99
C THR A 130 11.94 -7.47 -12.81
N ARG A 131 12.70 -8.25 -13.58
CA ARG A 131 13.60 -7.68 -14.60
C ARG A 131 12.80 -7.44 -15.88
N SER A 132 12.58 -6.18 -16.24
CA SER A 132 11.86 -5.81 -17.47
C SER A 132 12.76 -5.05 -18.44
N LYS A 133 12.54 -5.24 -19.74
CA LYS A 133 13.14 -4.42 -20.79
C LYS A 133 12.31 -3.17 -21.09
N ASP A 134 11.11 -3.10 -20.54
CA ASP A 134 10.21 -1.97 -20.74
C ASP A 134 10.78 -0.75 -20.00
N THR A 135 10.71 0.40 -20.67
CA THR A 135 11.16 1.68 -20.11
C THR A 135 9.97 2.58 -19.87
N PRO A 136 9.95 3.35 -18.77
CA PRO A 136 8.87 4.30 -18.52
C PRO A 136 8.83 5.37 -19.60
N GLN A 137 7.61 5.71 -20.04
CA GLN A 137 7.37 6.79 -21.00
C GLN A 137 7.56 8.18 -20.34
N SER A 138 7.37 8.26 -19.02
CA SER A 138 7.54 9.45 -18.21
C SER A 138 7.90 9.02 -16.79
N CYS A 139 8.76 9.77 -16.10
CA CYS A 139 9.13 9.47 -14.72
C CYS A 139 9.77 10.69 -14.07
N LEU A 140 9.58 10.80 -12.76
CA LEU A 140 10.22 11.79 -11.90
C LEU A 140 11.69 11.41 -11.68
N SER A 141 12.57 12.40 -11.52
CA SER A 141 13.88 12.12 -10.93
C SER A 141 13.72 11.65 -9.48
N THR A 142 14.78 11.07 -8.91
CA THR A 142 14.79 10.71 -7.48
C THR A 142 14.49 11.91 -6.58
N ASP A 143 15.01 13.10 -6.92
CA ASP A 143 14.76 14.33 -6.19
C ASP A 143 13.29 14.76 -6.30
N GLU A 144 12.72 14.74 -7.52
CA GLU A 144 11.31 15.11 -7.75
C GLU A 144 10.34 14.12 -7.09
N ALA A 145 10.67 12.83 -7.09
CA ALA A 145 9.90 11.80 -6.38
C ALA A 145 9.96 12.02 -4.85
N SER A 146 11.12 12.42 -4.32
CA SER A 146 11.29 12.74 -2.90
C SER A 146 10.51 13.98 -2.49
N ILE A 147 10.51 15.03 -3.33
CA ILE A 147 9.69 16.24 -3.14
C ILE A 147 8.20 15.87 -3.13
N LEU A 148 7.74 15.06 -4.08
CA LEU A 148 6.35 14.59 -4.12
C LEU A 148 5.97 13.84 -2.84
N CYS A 149 6.80 12.88 -2.41
CA CYS A 149 6.59 12.15 -1.15
C CYS A 149 6.52 13.11 0.05
N GLY A 150 7.37 14.13 0.07
CA GLY A 150 7.36 15.17 1.10
C GLY A 150 6.05 15.94 1.14
N PHE A 151 5.52 16.34 -0.02
CA PHE A 151 4.21 16.97 -0.11
C PHE A 151 3.08 16.07 0.37
N MET A 152 3.03 14.81 -0.10
CA MET A 152 1.97 13.87 0.28
C MET A 152 1.99 13.59 1.79
N ARG A 153 3.18 13.48 2.38
CA ARG A 153 3.34 13.30 3.84
C ARG A 153 2.88 14.52 4.64
N THR A 154 3.26 15.73 4.25
CA THR A 154 2.78 16.96 4.91
C THR A 154 1.26 17.08 4.85
N ASP A 155 0.68 16.69 3.71
CA ASP A 155 -0.77 16.69 3.50
C ASP A 155 -1.47 15.61 4.36
N ASP A 156 -0.88 14.42 4.49
CA ASP A 156 -1.35 13.33 5.35
C ASP A 156 -1.35 13.74 6.84
N ASP A 157 -0.22 14.26 7.31
CA ASP A 157 -0.05 14.75 8.68
C ASP A 157 -1.09 15.85 8.98
N HIS A 158 -1.37 16.74 8.02
CA HIS A 158 -2.40 17.77 8.17
C HIS A 158 -3.81 17.19 8.33
N VAL A 159 -4.20 16.21 7.51
CA VAL A 159 -5.52 15.58 7.59
C VAL A 159 -5.65 14.80 8.89
N PHE A 160 -4.61 14.05 9.27
CA PHE A 160 -4.56 13.34 10.54
C PHE A 160 -4.81 14.29 11.72
N ASP A 161 -4.12 15.42 11.76
CA ASP A 161 -4.31 16.44 12.81
C ASP A 161 -5.76 16.99 12.84
N GLN A 162 -6.38 17.22 11.66
CA GLN A 162 -7.79 17.66 11.59
C GLN A 162 -8.75 16.57 12.08
N GLU A 163 -8.50 15.31 11.73
CA GLU A 163 -9.31 14.20 12.19
C GLU A 163 -9.23 14.03 13.71
N GLU A 164 -8.03 14.11 14.27
CA GLU A 164 -7.80 14.03 15.71
C GLU A 164 -8.48 15.20 16.44
N ALA A 165 -8.35 16.42 15.92
CA ALA A 165 -9.05 17.59 16.45
C ALA A 165 -10.57 17.40 16.46
N ARG A 166 -11.15 16.89 15.36
CA ARG A 166 -12.59 16.56 15.26
C ARG A 166 -13.01 15.52 16.30
N LYS A 167 -12.24 14.43 16.44
CA LYS A 167 -12.52 13.36 17.43
C LYS A 167 -12.47 13.88 18.86
N ASN A 168 -11.56 14.82 19.15
CA ASN A 168 -11.38 15.44 20.46
C ASN A 168 -12.31 16.63 20.72
N GLY A 169 -13.18 17.00 19.78
CA GLY A 169 -14.05 18.18 19.88
C GLY A 169 -13.28 19.52 19.90
N THR A 170 -12.03 19.51 19.47
CA THR A 170 -11.20 20.72 19.32
C THR A 170 -11.58 21.43 18.00
N PRO A 171 -11.54 22.77 17.93
CA PRO A 171 -11.76 23.47 16.67
C PRO A 171 -10.79 23.00 15.59
N VAL A 172 -11.33 22.51 14.47
CA VAL A 172 -10.60 22.17 13.25
C VAL A 172 -9.98 23.46 12.68
N SER A 173 -8.72 23.38 12.25
CA SER A 173 -8.04 24.50 11.60
C SER A 173 -8.70 24.81 10.26
N VAL A 174 -8.94 26.09 10.01
CA VAL A 174 -9.48 26.58 8.73
C VAL A 174 -8.34 26.95 7.77
N SER A 175 -7.07 26.85 8.19
CA SER A 175 -5.96 27.24 7.32
C SER A 175 -5.89 26.27 6.15
N PRO A 176 -6.14 26.73 4.92
CA PRO A 176 -6.25 25.83 3.78
C PRO A 176 -4.90 25.32 3.30
N ILE A 177 -3.78 25.89 3.75
CA ILE A 177 -2.44 25.57 3.22
C ILE A 177 -1.64 24.91 4.34
N PRO A 178 -1.32 23.61 4.23
CA PRO A 178 -0.33 22.99 5.08
C PRO A 178 1.02 23.70 4.90
N GLU A 179 1.66 24.05 6.01
CA GLU A 179 3.02 24.59 5.95
C GLU A 179 3.96 23.46 5.51
N VAL A 180 4.55 23.62 4.34
CA VAL A 180 5.50 22.64 3.79
C VAL A 180 6.71 22.57 4.71
N TYR A 181 7.07 21.37 5.15
CA TYR A 181 8.20 21.15 6.05
C TYR A 181 9.51 21.72 5.48
N SER A 182 10.40 22.14 6.37
CA SER A 182 11.64 22.84 6.02
C SER A 182 12.61 21.98 5.20
N ASP A 183 12.59 20.66 5.42
CA ASP A 183 13.34 19.68 4.62
C ASP A 183 12.82 19.60 3.18
N VAL A 184 11.49 19.57 2.98
CA VAL A 184 10.88 19.60 1.65
C VAL A 184 11.21 20.90 0.92
N GLN A 185 11.19 22.04 1.61
CA GLN A 185 11.63 23.32 1.03
C GLN A 185 13.11 23.29 0.61
N MET A 186 13.97 22.64 1.41
CA MET A 186 15.39 22.46 1.07
C MET A 186 15.56 21.56 -0.16
N MET A 187 14.81 20.46 -0.26
CA MET A 187 14.82 19.59 -1.43
C MET A 187 14.36 20.32 -2.69
N ILE A 188 13.30 21.13 -2.59
CA ILE A 188 12.81 21.97 -3.69
C ILE A 188 13.92 22.91 -4.17
N LYS A 189 14.55 23.63 -3.25
CA LYS A 189 15.64 24.56 -3.57
C LYS A 189 16.80 23.83 -4.25
N PHE A 190 17.21 22.69 -3.71
CA PHE A 190 18.28 21.87 -4.30
C PHE A 190 17.93 21.42 -5.71
N ALA A 191 16.73 20.87 -5.92
CA ALA A 191 16.28 20.40 -7.24
C ALA A 191 16.14 21.54 -8.27
N ASP A 192 15.77 22.75 -7.83
CA ASP A 192 15.67 23.93 -8.72
C ASP A 192 17.02 24.57 -9.05
N GLU A 193 18.04 24.38 -8.20
CA GLU A 193 19.42 24.83 -8.47
C GLU A 193 20.16 23.89 -9.44
N LEU A 194 19.73 22.63 -9.55
CA LEU A 194 20.31 21.69 -10.51
C LEU A 194 19.98 22.10 -11.96
N PRO A 195 20.94 21.94 -12.90
CA PRO A 195 20.65 22.17 -14.30
C PRO A 195 19.53 21.23 -14.77
N PRO A 196 18.63 21.68 -15.67
CA PRO A 196 17.57 20.84 -16.19
C PRO A 196 18.15 19.54 -16.74
N THR A 197 17.74 18.41 -16.17
CA THR A 197 18.09 17.12 -16.72
C THR A 197 17.38 16.98 -18.07
N THR A 198 18.15 16.69 -19.12
CA THR A 198 17.60 16.44 -20.47
C THR A 198 17.48 14.94 -20.74
N THR A 199 18.17 14.13 -19.93
CA THR A 199 18.19 12.69 -20.03
C THR A 199 17.49 12.12 -18.80
N PRO A 200 16.51 11.21 -18.97
CA PRO A 200 15.86 10.61 -17.82
C PRO A 200 16.82 9.73 -17.03
N TRP A 201 16.77 9.77 -15.69
CA TRP A 201 17.80 9.17 -14.83
C TRP A 201 17.96 7.65 -15.04
N TRP A 202 16.90 6.92 -15.40
CA TRP A 202 17.01 5.49 -15.70
C TRP A 202 17.83 5.20 -16.97
N HIS A 203 17.99 6.15 -17.89
CA HIS A 203 18.92 5.99 -19.01
C HIS A 203 20.37 5.97 -18.53
N GLU A 204 20.70 6.76 -17.51
CA GLU A 204 22.05 6.74 -16.91
C GLU A 204 22.32 5.39 -16.24
N ILE A 205 21.31 4.78 -15.60
CA ILE A 205 21.43 3.41 -15.06
C ILE A 205 21.69 2.41 -16.18
N ILE A 206 20.92 2.46 -17.27
CA ILE A 206 21.14 1.56 -18.41
C ILE A 206 22.57 1.69 -18.94
N LYS A 207 23.10 2.92 -19.06
CA LYS A 207 24.48 3.16 -19.50
C LYS A 207 25.50 2.56 -18.55
N VAL A 208 25.35 2.77 -17.24
CA VAL A 208 26.26 2.22 -16.22
C VAL A 208 26.23 0.69 -16.24
N THR A 209 25.05 0.07 -16.30
CA THR A 209 24.92 -1.38 -16.38
C THR A 209 25.50 -1.92 -17.70
N ALA A 210 25.36 -1.19 -18.81
CA ALA A 210 25.94 -1.56 -20.10
C ALA A 210 27.47 -1.63 -20.08
N LEU A 211 28.10 -0.68 -19.38
CA LEU A 211 29.55 -0.68 -19.22
C LEU A 211 30.06 -1.80 -18.29
N GLN A 212 29.21 -2.30 -17.37
CA GLN A 212 29.58 -3.37 -16.45
C GLN A 212 29.49 -4.76 -17.10
N ASP A 213 28.52 -5.03 -17.98
CA ASP A 213 28.42 -6.32 -18.68
C ASP A 213 29.58 -6.55 -19.68
N GLU A 214 30.23 -5.49 -20.20
CA GLU A 214 31.40 -5.63 -21.08
C GLU A 214 32.71 -5.94 -20.33
N HIS A 215 32.70 -6.00 -18.99
CA HIS A 215 33.89 -6.25 -18.17
C HIS A 215 33.75 -7.39 -17.15
N LEU A 216 32.65 -8.14 -17.20
CA LEU A 216 32.45 -9.31 -16.33
C LEU A 216 32.75 -10.60 -17.10
N ASP A 217 33.96 -11.13 -16.88
CA ASP A 217 34.21 -12.57 -17.01
C ASP A 217 33.17 -13.32 -16.15
N PRO A 218 32.71 -14.52 -16.57
CA PRO A 218 31.69 -15.27 -15.84
C PRO A 218 32.27 -15.78 -14.52
N LEU A 219 32.16 -14.98 -13.47
CA LEU A 219 32.44 -15.41 -12.10
C LEU A 219 31.27 -16.29 -11.64
N ALA A 220 31.33 -17.54 -12.06
CA ALA A 220 30.67 -18.63 -11.37
C ALA A 220 31.17 -18.66 -9.91
N ASP A 221 30.27 -19.02 -9.00
CA ASP A 221 30.48 -19.27 -7.57
C ASP A 221 30.69 -18.04 -6.67
N ALA A 222 29.58 -17.38 -6.33
CA ALA A 222 29.49 -16.65 -5.06
C ALA A 222 28.99 -17.63 -3.96
N PRO A 223 29.70 -17.74 -2.83
CA PRO A 223 29.34 -18.68 -1.76
C PRO A 223 28.04 -18.27 -1.07
N GLN A 224 27.08 -19.19 -1.03
CA GLN A 224 25.93 -19.10 -0.14
C GLN A 224 26.41 -19.19 1.32
N GLY A 225 26.32 -18.10 2.08
CA GLY A 225 26.46 -18.20 3.53
C GLY A 225 27.06 -16.98 4.21
N THR A 226 26.29 -15.91 4.30
CA THR A 226 26.47 -14.95 5.40
C THR A 226 25.12 -14.80 6.09
N ARG A 227 24.96 -15.54 7.18
CA ARG A 227 23.78 -15.48 8.04
C ARG A 227 23.90 -14.20 8.87
N VAL A 228 23.39 -13.10 8.34
CA VAL A 228 23.21 -11.86 9.08
C VAL A 228 22.06 -12.09 10.07
N THR A 229 22.39 -12.40 11.31
CA THR A 229 21.46 -12.27 12.43
C THR A 229 21.35 -10.79 12.79
N GLU A 230 20.59 -10.05 12.00
CA GLU A 230 20.07 -8.75 12.41
C GLU A 230 18.66 -8.91 12.93
N GLN A 231 18.43 -8.36 14.11
CA GLN A 231 17.12 -8.21 14.71
C GLN A 231 16.34 -7.22 13.86
N VAL A 232 15.71 -7.72 12.80
CA VAL A 232 14.58 -7.05 12.16
C VAL A 232 13.49 -7.06 13.21
N GLU A 233 13.26 -5.90 13.82
CA GLU A 233 12.05 -5.62 14.57
C GLU A 233 10.91 -5.77 13.57
N PHE A 234 10.33 -6.97 13.51
CA PHE A 234 9.11 -7.25 12.78
C PHE A 234 8.05 -6.33 13.36
N SER A 235 7.83 -5.19 12.70
CA SER A 235 6.55 -4.52 12.80
C SER A 235 5.51 -5.58 12.43
N PRO A 236 4.50 -5.85 13.27
CA PRO A 236 3.44 -6.77 12.90
C PRO A 236 2.90 -6.34 11.52
N PRO A 237 2.55 -7.29 10.63
CA PRO A 237 1.90 -6.92 9.39
C PRO A 237 0.71 -6.03 9.79
N SER A 238 0.72 -4.78 9.33
CA SER A 238 -0.48 -3.94 9.41
C SER A 238 -1.63 -4.82 8.93
N GLU A 239 -2.66 -4.99 9.76
CA GLU A 239 -3.83 -5.82 9.47
C GLU A 239 -4.66 -5.29 8.29
N GLU A 240 -4.17 -4.23 7.64
CA GLU A 240 -4.76 -3.63 6.46
C GLU A 240 -4.36 -4.37 5.18
N LEU A 241 -5.37 -4.61 4.35
CA LEU A 241 -5.29 -5.23 3.04
C LEU A 241 -4.51 -4.34 2.06
N SER A 242 -3.18 -4.35 2.13
CA SER A 242 -2.29 -3.65 1.20
C SER A 242 -2.47 -4.21 -0.21
N PRO A 243 -2.96 -3.42 -1.18
CA PRO A 243 -3.32 -3.92 -2.50
C PRO A 243 -2.08 -4.33 -3.29
N PHE A 244 -2.17 -5.49 -3.94
CA PHE A 244 -1.21 -5.88 -4.96
C PHE A 244 -1.60 -5.26 -6.29
N LEU A 245 -0.64 -4.61 -6.95
CA LEU A 245 -0.82 -3.88 -8.19
C LEU A 245 -0.02 -4.54 -9.30
N ARG A 246 -0.69 -4.68 -10.44
CA ARG A 246 -0.02 -4.94 -11.72
C ARG A 246 0.23 -3.61 -12.40
N PHE A 247 1.36 -3.49 -13.08
CA PHE A 247 1.71 -2.27 -13.77
C PHE A 247 2.21 -2.52 -15.20
N THR A 248 2.10 -1.50 -16.04
CA THR A 248 2.77 -1.40 -17.34
C THR A 248 3.18 0.04 -17.61
N TYR A 249 4.28 0.25 -18.32
CA TYR A 249 4.78 1.58 -18.68
C TYR A 249 4.12 2.20 -19.92
N ASP A 250 3.18 1.49 -20.54
CA ASP A 250 2.49 1.99 -21.71
C ASP A 250 1.34 2.94 -21.35
N LEU A 251 1.61 4.25 -21.37
CA LEU A 251 0.61 5.29 -21.12
C LEU A 251 -0.25 5.58 -22.37
N SER A 252 0.12 5.06 -23.54
CA SER A 252 -0.52 5.41 -24.82
C SER A 252 -1.93 4.85 -24.98
N SER A 253 -2.36 3.96 -24.09
CA SER A 253 -3.71 3.39 -24.10
C SER A 253 -4.80 4.36 -23.64
N PHE A 254 -4.47 5.58 -23.24
CA PHE A 254 -5.42 6.57 -22.72
C PHE A 254 -5.35 7.91 -23.44
N GLU A 255 -6.51 8.46 -23.78
CA GLU A 255 -6.64 9.84 -24.25
C GLU A 255 -6.55 10.85 -23.10
N SER A 256 -6.92 10.43 -21.88
CA SER A 256 -6.84 11.18 -20.62
C SER A 256 -6.71 10.22 -19.44
N PRO A 257 -6.08 10.62 -18.32
CA PRO A 257 -5.97 9.74 -17.15
C PRO A 257 -7.38 9.48 -16.57
N PRO A 258 -7.77 8.21 -16.34
CA PRO A 258 -9.04 7.89 -15.70
C PRO A 258 -9.10 8.43 -14.27
N HIS A 259 -10.27 8.90 -13.85
CA HIS A 259 -10.44 9.40 -12.48
C HIS A 259 -10.18 8.27 -11.44
N PRO A 260 -9.31 8.46 -10.43
CA PRO A 260 -8.90 7.39 -9.53
C PRO A 260 -9.97 6.89 -8.56
N SER A 261 -11.11 7.58 -8.44
CA SER A 261 -12.20 7.16 -7.53
C SER A 261 -12.70 5.73 -7.82
N GLY A 262 -12.66 5.27 -9.07
CA GLY A 262 -13.01 3.88 -9.39
C GLY A 262 -12.09 2.88 -8.70
N PHE A 263 -10.81 3.21 -8.56
CA PHE A 263 -9.84 2.36 -7.86
C PHE A 263 -10.18 2.25 -6.36
N LEU A 264 -10.61 3.34 -5.73
CA LEU A 264 -11.03 3.33 -4.33
C LEU A 264 -12.29 2.47 -4.10
N GLU A 265 -13.24 2.49 -5.04
CA GLU A 265 -14.41 1.60 -4.98
C GLU A 265 -14.01 0.13 -5.14
N GLU A 266 -13.07 -0.19 -6.04
CA GLU A 266 -12.51 -1.53 -6.17
C GLU A 266 -11.82 -2.00 -4.89
N LEU A 267 -11.03 -1.13 -4.23
CA LEU A 267 -10.43 -1.43 -2.93
C LEU A 267 -11.48 -1.68 -1.85
N LYS A 268 -12.55 -0.89 -1.84
CA LYS A 268 -13.66 -1.07 -0.88
C LYS A 268 -14.38 -2.39 -1.11
N GLU A 269 -14.63 -2.77 -2.37
CA GLU A 269 -15.19 -4.07 -2.72
C GLU A 269 -14.27 -5.20 -2.26
N LEU A 270 -12.96 -5.10 -2.51
CA LEU A 270 -11.96 -6.08 -2.10
C LEU A 270 -11.90 -6.24 -0.57
N ARG A 271 -11.91 -5.13 0.17
CA ARG A 271 -12.00 -5.12 1.63
C ARG A 271 -13.29 -5.80 2.12
N GLY A 272 -14.40 -5.57 1.41
CA GLY A 272 -15.67 -6.24 1.70
C GLY A 272 -15.59 -7.77 1.54
N ILE A 273 -14.93 -8.27 0.50
CA ILE A 273 -14.71 -9.71 0.29
C ILE A 273 -13.85 -10.28 1.43
N TYR A 274 -12.75 -9.59 1.75
CA TYR A 274 -11.87 -9.99 2.85
C TYR A 274 -12.60 -10.04 4.19
N GLN A 275 -13.42 -9.03 4.51
CA GLN A 275 -14.18 -9.01 5.76
C GLN A 275 -15.19 -10.16 5.83
N ARG A 276 -15.94 -10.41 4.74
CA ARG A 276 -16.88 -11.55 4.70
C ARG A 276 -16.18 -12.89 4.86
N HIS A 277 -14.95 -13.04 4.34
CA HIS A 277 -14.13 -14.22 4.59
C HIS A 277 -13.79 -14.39 6.08
N LEU A 278 -13.35 -13.31 6.74
CA LEU A 278 -13.04 -13.33 8.18
C LEU A 278 -14.29 -13.68 9.01
N ASP A 279 -15.44 -13.12 8.67
CA ASP A 279 -16.70 -13.39 9.37
C ASP A 279 -17.11 -14.86 9.24
N ARG A 280 -16.97 -15.47 8.05
CA ARG A 280 -17.22 -16.90 7.83
C ARG A 280 -16.29 -17.77 8.66
N ARG A 281 -14.98 -17.52 8.61
CA ARG A 281 -13.96 -18.22 9.41
C ARG A 281 -14.27 -18.12 10.90
N HIS A 282 -14.69 -16.95 11.37
CA HIS A 282 -15.05 -16.72 12.76
C HIS A 282 -16.26 -17.56 13.18
N ASN A 283 -17.31 -17.58 12.37
CA ASN A 283 -18.52 -18.35 12.64
C ASN A 283 -18.25 -19.86 12.64
N GLU A 284 -17.44 -20.37 11.71
CA GLU A 284 -17.01 -21.78 11.69
C GLU A 284 -16.32 -22.21 13.00
N VAL A 285 -15.44 -21.34 13.53
CA VAL A 285 -14.76 -21.59 14.80
C VAL A 285 -15.74 -21.62 15.97
N ILE A 286 -16.72 -20.70 15.99
CA ILE A 286 -17.77 -20.69 17.01
C ILE A 286 -18.57 -21.98 16.96
N ASP A 287 -19.03 -22.39 15.77
CA ASP A 287 -19.80 -23.62 15.58
C ASP A 287 -19.03 -24.86 16.05
N HIS A 288 -17.73 -24.94 15.74
CA HIS A 288 -16.88 -26.03 16.23
C HIS A 288 -16.74 -26.04 17.76
N ILE A 289 -16.64 -24.88 18.40
CA ILE A 289 -16.59 -24.77 19.87
C ILE A 289 -17.91 -25.24 20.48
N GLU A 290 -19.04 -24.86 19.90
CA GLU A 290 -20.36 -25.27 20.38
C GLU A 290 -20.59 -26.78 20.22
N GLN A 291 -20.19 -27.35 19.08
CA GLN A 291 -20.24 -28.80 18.84
C GLN A 291 -19.37 -29.56 19.84
N ALA A 292 -18.14 -29.10 20.10
CA ALA A 292 -17.24 -29.72 21.07
C ALA A 292 -17.84 -29.71 22.49
N LYS A 293 -18.45 -28.59 22.90
CA LYS A 293 -19.16 -28.50 24.19
C LYS A 293 -20.33 -29.47 24.27
N ALA A 294 -21.13 -29.59 23.20
CA ALA A 294 -22.26 -30.52 23.18
C ALA A 294 -21.81 -31.99 23.28
N ILE A 295 -20.69 -32.34 22.61
CA ILE A 295 -20.08 -33.68 22.71
C ILE A 295 -19.59 -33.93 24.14
N ASP A 296 -18.87 -32.98 24.74
CA ASP A 296 -18.37 -33.09 26.12
C ASP A 296 -19.51 -33.24 27.13
N GLU A 297 -20.58 -32.45 27.01
CA GLU A 297 -21.76 -32.54 27.86
C GLU A 297 -22.45 -33.91 27.74
N THR A 298 -22.59 -34.43 26.52
CA THR A 298 -23.17 -35.75 26.27
C THR A 298 -22.30 -36.85 26.89
N HIS A 299 -20.99 -36.79 26.69
CA HIS A 299 -20.04 -37.74 27.27
C HIS A 299 -20.08 -37.72 28.80
N MET A 300 -20.13 -36.53 29.40
CA MET A 300 -20.22 -36.36 30.86
C MET A 300 -21.54 -36.88 31.42
N ALA A 301 -22.65 -36.70 30.70
CA ALA A 301 -23.95 -37.27 31.08
C ALA A 301 -23.93 -38.81 31.04
N GLU A 302 -23.30 -39.41 30.02
CA GLU A 302 -23.14 -40.87 29.92
C GLU A 302 -22.27 -41.45 31.05
N LEU A 303 -21.14 -40.81 31.37
CA LEU A 303 -20.28 -41.25 32.48
C LEU A 303 -21.05 -41.22 33.81
N LYS A 304 -21.84 -40.17 34.03
CA LYS A 304 -22.70 -40.03 35.21
C LYS A 304 -23.78 -41.12 35.25
N ALA A 305 -24.41 -41.43 34.12
CA ALA A 305 -25.42 -42.49 34.02
C ALA A 305 -24.85 -43.89 34.28
N LYS A 306 -23.60 -44.14 33.88
CA LYS A 306 -22.88 -45.41 34.15
C LYS A 306 -22.39 -45.54 35.60
N GLY A 307 -22.68 -44.57 36.47
CA GLY A 307 -22.25 -44.58 37.88
C GLY A 307 -20.74 -44.41 38.06
N LEU A 308 -20.01 -44.06 37.00
CA LEU A 308 -18.59 -43.77 37.06
C LEU A 308 -18.42 -42.39 37.71
N ARG A 309 -17.86 -42.37 38.91
CA ARG A 309 -17.56 -41.12 39.62
C ARG A 309 -16.42 -40.45 38.85
N VAL A 310 -16.69 -39.30 38.23
CA VAL A 310 -15.64 -38.47 37.65
C VAL A 310 -14.86 -37.85 38.81
N GLU A 311 -13.80 -38.53 39.25
CA GLU A 311 -12.83 -37.98 40.22
C GLU A 311 -12.03 -36.89 39.54
N GLY A 312 -12.63 -35.70 39.45
CA GLY A 312 -12.07 -34.58 38.68
C GLY A 312 -12.63 -33.21 39.04
N GLN A 313 -13.45 -33.08 40.10
CA GLN A 313 -13.66 -31.77 40.75
C GLN A 313 -12.39 -31.35 41.52
N GLN A 314 -11.24 -31.28 40.84
CA GLN A 314 -10.16 -30.41 41.32
C GLN A 314 -10.66 -28.98 41.16
N LYS A 315 -10.61 -28.21 42.25
CA LYS A 315 -10.74 -26.74 42.26
C LYS A 315 -10.16 -26.13 40.98
N PRO A 316 -10.77 -25.07 40.43
CA PRO A 316 -10.26 -24.40 39.24
C PRO A 316 -8.78 -24.05 39.46
N ARG A 317 -7.89 -24.83 38.85
CA ARG A 317 -6.50 -24.41 38.69
C ARG A 317 -6.59 -23.25 37.71
N GLY A 318 -6.18 -22.07 38.18
CA GLY A 318 -6.25 -20.81 37.46
C GLY A 318 -5.80 -20.94 36.01
N PRO A 319 -6.23 -19.99 35.16
CA PRO A 319 -6.23 -20.14 33.71
C PRO A 319 -4.91 -20.72 33.21
N ARG A 320 -4.95 -21.99 32.78
CA ARG A 320 -3.88 -22.54 31.96
C ARG A 320 -3.83 -21.64 30.74
N ARG A 321 -2.70 -20.96 30.56
CA ARG A 321 -2.41 -20.10 29.42
C ARG A 321 -2.88 -20.80 28.16
N LEU A 322 -4.06 -20.41 27.66
CA LEU A 322 -4.28 -20.35 26.22
C LEU A 322 -3.09 -19.56 25.70
N THR A 323 -2.30 -20.20 24.84
CA THR A 323 -1.11 -19.59 24.25
C THR A 323 -1.46 -18.17 23.83
N ARG A 324 -0.71 -17.20 24.36
CA ARG A 324 -0.89 -15.74 24.19
C ARG A 324 -1.37 -15.35 22.79
N HIS A 325 -0.85 -16.05 21.78
CA HIS A 325 -1.26 -15.98 20.39
C HIS A 325 -2.78 -15.99 20.09
N TYR A 326 -3.62 -16.73 20.81
CA TYR A 326 -5.04 -16.84 20.48
C TYR A 326 -5.89 -15.72 21.08
N VAL A 327 -5.47 -15.18 22.24
CA VAL A 327 -6.13 -14.03 22.88
C VAL A 327 -5.74 -12.74 22.16
N ASP A 328 -4.49 -12.64 21.70
CA ASP A 328 -4.01 -11.51 20.91
C ASP A 328 -4.72 -11.46 19.53
N LEU A 329 -4.97 -12.61 18.89
CA LEU A 329 -5.71 -12.69 17.61
C LEU A 329 -7.18 -12.23 17.73
N VAL A 330 -7.84 -12.56 18.85
CA VAL A 330 -9.24 -12.18 19.09
C VAL A 330 -9.37 -10.73 19.58
N ALA A 331 -8.33 -10.18 20.22
CA ALA A 331 -8.29 -8.79 20.64
C ALA A 331 -8.09 -7.85 19.43
N CYS A 332 -7.22 -8.19 18.49
CA CYS A 332 -7.04 -7.43 17.25
C CYS A 332 -8.33 -7.34 16.41
N LEU A 333 -9.03 -8.46 16.22
CA LEU A 333 -10.27 -8.48 15.42
C LEU A 333 -11.41 -7.63 16.01
N ARG A 334 -11.39 -7.32 17.32
CA ARG A 334 -12.39 -6.44 17.95
C ARG A 334 -12.06 -4.96 17.88
N SER A 335 -10.80 -4.60 17.66
CA SER A 335 -10.37 -3.20 17.52
C SER A 335 -10.63 -2.65 16.12
N SER A 336 -10.69 -3.51 15.10
CA SER A 336 -10.96 -3.12 13.70
C SER A 336 -12.45 -2.93 13.37
N SER A 337 -13.36 -3.14 14.32
CA SER A 337 -14.81 -2.90 14.14
C SER A 337 -15.29 -1.54 14.67
N ALA A 338 -14.37 -0.66 15.09
CA ALA A 338 -14.71 0.62 15.74
C ALA A 338 -14.11 1.86 15.04
N LEU A 339 -13.70 1.75 13.77
CA LEU A 339 -13.29 2.89 12.94
C LEU A 339 -14.11 2.97 11.65
#